data_AF-A0A367RML3-F1
#
_entry.id   AF-A0A367RML3-F1
#
_cell.length_a   1.000
_cell.length_b   1.000
_cell.length_c   1.000
_cell.angle_alpha   90.00
_cell.angle_beta   90.00
_cell.angle_gamma   90.00
#
_symmetry.space_group_name_H-M   'P 1'
#
loop_
_entity.id
_entity.type
_entity.pdbx_description
1 polymer ?
#
loop_
_entity_poly.entity_id
_entity_poly.type
_entity_poly.pdbx_seq_one_letter_code
_entity_poly.pdbx_strand_id
1 'polypeptide(L)'
;MSRVNELLHQWLLKSASNQGLTWLEQKQAQIASGAAERVFFTAFSAVPRYLGKENLQLTFEDLEAAQALLPGWFPGHWSVDRASRTLLLLALPHDEPEEYVRSLDKIFTTADMEELVVLYQSLPLLPYPELHRQRATEGIRSNMTSVFQAIALRNPYPANYLDNNAWNQMVLKALFVGSPLHLIWGLDGRTNPELARMLTDYAHERWAAKRPVTPELWRPVGRFADTAIIADLEKVLANGSIAEQEAAALACAQSPLPEAQALLSRYPDLRSSIQRGDLSWSSLSRDRLSVCK
;
A
#
# COMPACT_ATOMS: atom_id res chain seq x y z
N MET A 1 -21.01 -14.90 -9.20
CA MET A 1 -19.64 -14.45 -8.91
C MET A 1 -19.71 -13.01 -8.45
N SER A 2 -18.80 -12.57 -7.57
CA SER A 2 -18.69 -11.13 -7.28
C SER A 2 -18.16 -10.39 -8.52
N ARG A 3 -18.41 -9.08 -8.62
CA ARG A 3 -17.83 -8.25 -9.70
C ARG A 3 -16.29 -8.28 -9.71
N VAL A 4 -15.68 -8.47 -8.53
CA VAL A 4 -14.22 -8.65 -8.40
C VAL A 4 -13.77 -9.96 -9.06
N ASN A 5 -14.50 -11.06 -8.87
CA ASN A 5 -14.18 -12.33 -9.53
C ASN A 5 -14.28 -12.22 -11.05
N GLU A 6 -15.33 -11.56 -11.55
CA GLU A 6 -15.53 -11.33 -12.99
C GLU A 6 -14.37 -10.53 -13.58
N LEU A 7 -13.95 -9.46 -12.91
CA LEU A 7 -12.87 -8.59 -13.37
C LEU A 7 -11.51 -9.32 -13.37
N LEU A 8 -11.18 -10.03 -12.29
CA LEU A 8 -9.96 -10.84 -12.22
C LEU A 8 -9.92 -11.92 -13.31
N HIS A 9 -11.05 -12.57 -13.57
CA HIS A 9 -11.17 -13.59 -14.60
C HIS A 9 -10.95 -13.01 -16.01
N GLN A 10 -11.55 -11.84 -16.29
CA GLN A 10 -11.35 -11.11 -17.55
C GLN A 10 -9.88 -10.75 -17.80
N TRP A 11 -9.13 -10.38 -16.76
CA TRP A 11 -7.69 -10.10 -16.90
C TRP A 11 -6.89 -11.36 -17.22
N LEU A 12 -7.24 -12.48 -16.59
CA LEU A 12 -6.58 -13.76 -16.82
C LEU A 12 -6.86 -14.31 -18.22
N LEU A 13 -8.04 -14.08 -18.80
CA LEU A 13 -8.35 -14.44 -20.20
C LEU A 13 -7.35 -13.83 -21.21
N LYS A 14 -6.80 -12.65 -20.91
CA LYS A 14 -5.81 -11.96 -21.76
C LYS A 14 -4.37 -12.45 -21.52
N SER A 15 -4.09 -13.12 -20.41
CA SER A 15 -2.71 -13.34 -19.91
C SER A 15 -2.38 -14.80 -19.57
N ALA A 16 -3.35 -15.71 -19.53
CA ALA A 16 -3.15 -17.12 -19.19
C ALA A 16 -3.58 -18.06 -20.33
N SER A 17 -3.06 -19.29 -20.32
CA SER A 17 -3.44 -20.31 -21.29
C SER A 17 -4.85 -20.87 -21.03
N ASN A 18 -5.58 -21.27 -22.09
CA ASN A 18 -6.91 -21.89 -21.96
C ASN A 18 -6.91 -23.15 -21.07
N GLN A 19 -5.82 -23.95 -21.12
CA GLN A 19 -5.67 -25.13 -20.28
C GLN A 19 -5.53 -24.73 -18.80
N GLY A 20 -4.72 -23.70 -18.53
CA GLY A 20 -4.55 -23.18 -17.18
C GLY A 20 -5.84 -22.59 -16.63
N LEU A 21 -6.57 -21.81 -17.42
CA LEU A 21 -7.86 -21.22 -17.03
C LEU A 21 -8.91 -22.28 -16.70
N THR A 22 -9.05 -23.30 -17.55
CA THR A 22 -9.93 -24.45 -17.29
C THR A 22 -9.58 -25.12 -15.96
N TRP A 23 -8.28 -25.30 -15.67
CA TRP A 23 -7.83 -25.86 -14.39
C TRP A 23 -8.20 -24.97 -13.20
N LEU A 24 -8.01 -23.65 -13.32
CA LEU A 24 -8.34 -22.69 -12.27
C LEU A 24 -9.83 -22.70 -11.97
N GLU A 25 -10.68 -22.63 -13.00
CA GLU A 25 -12.14 -22.66 -12.88
C GLU A 25 -12.62 -23.96 -12.22
N GLN A 26 -12.05 -25.10 -12.61
CA GLN A 26 -12.34 -26.38 -11.98
C GLN A 26 -11.99 -26.37 -10.48
N LYS A 27 -10.84 -25.79 -10.11
CA LYS A 27 -10.43 -25.68 -8.70
C LYS A 27 -11.31 -24.72 -7.92
N GLN A 28 -11.67 -23.58 -8.48
CA GLN A 28 -12.62 -22.66 -7.85
C GLN A 28 -13.97 -23.34 -7.59
N ALA A 29 -14.52 -24.08 -8.57
CA ALA A 29 -15.78 -24.79 -8.40
C ALA A 29 -15.69 -25.88 -7.30
N GLN A 30 -14.57 -26.62 -7.23
CA GLN A 30 -14.34 -27.61 -6.17
C GLN A 30 -14.27 -26.95 -4.78
N ILE A 31 -13.54 -25.84 -4.65
CA ILE A 31 -13.38 -25.14 -3.37
C ILE A 31 -14.71 -24.54 -2.92
N ALA A 32 -15.42 -23.87 -3.83
CA ALA A 32 -16.71 -23.24 -3.55
C ALA A 32 -17.80 -24.25 -3.17
N SER A 33 -17.71 -25.51 -3.64
CA SER A 33 -18.63 -26.59 -3.27
C SER A 33 -18.25 -27.33 -1.98
N GLY A 34 -17.29 -26.81 -1.21
CA GLY A 34 -16.89 -27.37 0.08
C GLY A 34 -15.97 -28.59 -0.03
N ALA A 35 -15.14 -28.69 -1.08
CA ALA A 35 -14.10 -29.70 -1.12
C ALA A 35 -13.18 -29.62 0.10
N ALA A 36 -12.55 -30.75 0.45
CA ALA A 36 -11.61 -30.82 1.57
C ALA A 36 -10.52 -29.74 1.47
N GLU A 37 -10.16 -29.10 2.60
CA GLU A 37 -9.21 -27.97 2.66
C GLU A 37 -7.88 -28.24 1.91
N ARG A 38 -7.40 -29.48 1.90
CA ARG A 38 -6.22 -29.90 1.13
C ARG A 38 -6.28 -29.54 -0.35
N VAL A 39 -7.47 -29.52 -0.95
CA VAL A 39 -7.68 -29.15 -2.35
C VAL A 39 -7.35 -27.67 -2.55
N PHE A 40 -7.79 -26.80 -1.64
CA PHE A 40 -7.44 -25.38 -1.65
C PHE A 40 -5.93 -25.20 -1.47
N PHE A 41 -5.32 -25.76 -0.42
CA PHE A 41 -3.89 -25.56 -0.16
C PHE A 41 -3.01 -26.04 -1.33
N THR A 42 -3.29 -27.24 -1.85
CA THR A 42 -2.52 -27.79 -2.98
C THR A 42 -2.75 -27.00 -4.27
N ALA A 43 -3.96 -26.52 -4.54
CA ALA A 43 -4.24 -25.66 -5.69
C ALA A 43 -3.52 -24.32 -5.55
N PHE A 44 -3.57 -23.69 -4.38
CA PHE A 44 -2.95 -22.40 -4.10
C PHE A 44 -1.44 -22.41 -4.36
N SER A 45 -0.74 -23.46 -3.90
CA SER A 45 0.68 -23.63 -4.17
C SER A 45 0.99 -24.06 -5.61
N ALA A 46 0.08 -24.79 -6.26
CA ALA A 46 0.28 -25.27 -7.63
C ALA A 46 0.06 -24.21 -8.72
N VAL A 47 -0.59 -23.08 -8.41
CA VAL A 47 -0.95 -22.03 -9.38
C VAL A 47 0.19 -21.69 -10.37
N PRO A 48 1.43 -21.39 -9.94
CA PRO A 48 2.49 -21.00 -10.88
C PRO A 48 2.82 -22.08 -11.92
N ARG A 49 2.62 -23.37 -11.59
CA ARG A 49 2.87 -24.49 -12.51
C ARG A 49 1.84 -24.55 -13.64
N TYR A 50 0.61 -24.11 -13.39
CA TYR A 50 -0.49 -24.18 -14.35
C TYR A 50 -0.69 -22.87 -15.10
N LEU A 51 -0.48 -21.73 -14.44
CA LEU A 51 -0.77 -20.40 -14.99
C LEU A 51 0.48 -19.56 -15.31
N GLY A 52 1.65 -19.91 -14.76
CA GLY A 52 2.85 -19.09 -14.88
C GLY A 52 2.85 -17.88 -13.92
N LYS A 53 3.91 -17.06 -14.01
CA LYS A 53 4.15 -15.91 -13.13
C LYS A 53 4.32 -14.59 -13.89
N GLU A 54 3.94 -14.56 -15.17
CA GLU A 54 4.04 -13.36 -15.99
C GLU A 54 3.16 -12.23 -15.44
N ASN A 55 3.56 -10.98 -15.67
CA ASN A 55 2.75 -9.83 -15.29
C ASN A 55 1.43 -9.80 -16.06
N LEU A 56 0.36 -9.39 -15.40
CA LEU A 56 -0.91 -9.11 -16.06
C LEU A 56 -0.75 -7.97 -17.08
N GLN A 57 -1.38 -8.11 -18.24
CA GLN A 57 -1.40 -7.09 -19.29
C GLN A 57 -2.61 -6.14 -19.08
N LEU A 58 -2.60 -5.40 -17.97
CA LEU A 58 -3.70 -4.49 -17.61
C LEU A 58 -3.63 -3.18 -18.39
N THR A 59 -4.77 -2.78 -18.98
CA THR A 59 -4.93 -1.46 -19.61
C THR A 59 -5.27 -0.39 -18.57
N PHE A 60 -5.29 0.87 -19.01
CA PHE A 60 -5.79 1.96 -18.17
C PHE A 60 -7.25 1.75 -17.76
N GLU A 61 -8.10 1.28 -18.68
CA GLU A 61 -9.52 0.95 -18.45
C GLU A 61 -9.66 -0.18 -17.41
N ASP A 62 -8.79 -1.20 -17.45
CA ASP A 62 -8.77 -2.28 -16.46
C ASP A 62 -8.49 -1.71 -15.05
N LEU A 63 -7.56 -0.76 -14.92
CA LEU A 63 -7.24 -0.11 -13.65
C LEU A 63 -8.35 0.83 -13.15
N GLU A 64 -9.02 1.56 -14.06
CA GLU A 64 -10.20 2.36 -13.71
C GLU A 64 -11.35 1.47 -13.22
N ALA A 65 -11.59 0.34 -13.87
CA ALA A 65 -12.60 -0.63 -13.44
C ALA A 65 -12.30 -1.17 -12.03
N ALA A 66 -11.04 -1.49 -11.74
CA ALA A 66 -10.61 -1.90 -10.40
C ALA A 66 -10.91 -0.82 -9.34
N GLN A 67 -10.56 0.43 -9.64
CA GLN A 67 -10.76 1.56 -8.74
C GLN A 67 -12.25 1.89 -8.54
N ALA A 68 -13.09 1.69 -9.56
CA ALA A 68 -14.54 1.85 -9.47
C ALA A 68 -15.20 0.78 -8.59
N LEU A 69 -14.66 -0.45 -8.56
CA LEU A 69 -15.14 -1.50 -7.66
C LEU A 69 -14.69 -1.28 -6.22
N LEU A 70 -13.44 -0.86 -6.03
CA LEU A 70 -12.86 -0.64 -4.72
C LEU A 70 -11.89 0.55 -4.78
N PRO A 71 -12.26 1.71 -4.24
CA PRO A 71 -11.38 2.87 -4.18
C PRO A 71 -10.05 2.55 -3.52
N GLY A 72 -8.96 2.85 -4.22
CA GLY A 72 -7.59 2.58 -3.77
C GLY A 72 -7.03 1.21 -4.10
N TRP A 73 -7.82 0.31 -4.68
CA TRP A 73 -7.29 -0.94 -5.22
C TRP A 73 -6.48 -0.67 -6.50
N PHE A 74 -5.21 -1.07 -6.50
CA PHE A 74 -4.33 -0.91 -7.65
C PHE A 74 -3.56 -2.21 -7.98
N PRO A 75 -4.09 -3.05 -8.88
CA PRO A 75 -3.47 -4.32 -9.25
C PRO A 75 -2.44 -4.23 -10.39
N GLY A 76 -2.02 -3.03 -10.81
CA GLY A 76 -1.10 -2.83 -11.95
C GLY A 76 0.30 -3.44 -11.82
N HIS A 77 0.61 -4.06 -10.68
CA HIS A 77 1.87 -4.76 -10.41
C HIS A 77 1.65 -6.26 -10.16
N TRP A 78 0.43 -6.76 -10.37
CA TRP A 78 0.08 -8.14 -10.13
C TRP A 78 0.49 -9.03 -11.31
N SER A 79 0.96 -10.22 -10.97
CA SER A 79 1.19 -11.31 -11.91
C SER A 79 -0.03 -12.23 -12.02
N VAL A 80 -0.02 -13.05 -13.06
CA VAL A 80 -1.04 -14.05 -13.36
C VAL A 80 -1.25 -15.00 -12.17
N ASP A 81 -0.18 -15.48 -11.52
CA ASP A 81 -0.30 -16.35 -10.35
C ASP A 81 -0.96 -15.65 -9.16
N ARG A 82 -0.65 -14.37 -8.94
CA ARG A 82 -1.21 -13.57 -7.84
C ARG A 82 -2.70 -13.34 -8.00
N ALA A 83 -3.16 -13.00 -9.20
CA ALA A 83 -4.59 -12.88 -9.49
C ALA A 83 -5.31 -14.23 -9.39
N SER A 84 -4.69 -15.31 -9.90
CA SER A 84 -5.26 -16.66 -9.83
C SER A 84 -5.40 -17.17 -8.39
N ARG A 85 -4.37 -16.98 -7.56
CA ARG A 85 -4.41 -17.29 -6.12
C ARG A 85 -5.46 -16.45 -5.38
N THR A 86 -5.62 -15.18 -5.75
CA THR A 86 -6.69 -14.32 -5.22
C THR A 86 -8.08 -14.88 -5.58
N LEU A 87 -8.28 -15.35 -6.81
CA LEU A 87 -9.50 -16.02 -7.23
C LEU A 87 -9.79 -17.31 -6.46
N LEU A 88 -8.76 -18.07 -6.06
CA LEU A 88 -8.91 -19.24 -5.19
C LEU A 88 -9.30 -18.83 -3.76
N LEU A 89 -8.73 -17.74 -3.22
CA LEU A 89 -9.12 -17.20 -1.91
C LEU A 89 -10.59 -16.75 -1.89
N LEU A 90 -11.03 -16.07 -2.95
CA LEU A 90 -12.41 -15.62 -3.12
C LEU A 90 -13.41 -16.76 -3.37
N ALA A 91 -12.91 -17.97 -3.64
CA ALA A 91 -13.74 -19.18 -3.76
C ALA A 91 -13.92 -19.92 -2.43
N LEU A 92 -13.20 -19.55 -1.37
CA LEU A 92 -13.38 -20.16 -0.05
C LEU A 92 -14.84 -19.93 0.44
N PRO A 93 -15.51 -21.00 0.91
CA PRO A 93 -16.82 -20.86 1.56
C PRO A 93 -16.73 -19.89 2.73
N HIS A 94 -17.70 -18.98 2.79
CA HIS A 94 -17.73 -17.92 3.78
C HIS A 94 -19.14 -17.70 4.34
N ASP A 95 -20.02 -18.70 4.24
CA ASP A 95 -21.35 -18.66 4.87
C ASP A 95 -21.24 -18.60 6.40
N GLU A 96 -20.22 -19.27 6.95
CA GLU A 96 -19.89 -19.29 8.38
C GLU A 96 -18.57 -18.50 8.63
N PRO A 97 -18.62 -17.30 9.22
CA PRO A 97 -17.45 -16.43 9.39
C PRO A 97 -16.30 -17.08 10.17
N GLU A 98 -16.62 -17.86 11.22
CA GLU A 98 -15.61 -18.51 12.05
C GLU A 98 -14.84 -19.60 11.29
N GLU A 99 -15.54 -20.39 10.46
CA GLU A 99 -14.92 -21.42 9.65
C GLU A 99 -14.08 -20.83 8.52
N TYR A 100 -14.55 -19.74 7.93
CA TYR A 100 -13.83 -18.96 6.92
C TYR A 100 -12.51 -18.43 7.48
N VAL A 101 -12.55 -17.71 8.60
CA VAL A 101 -11.36 -17.14 9.25
C VAL A 101 -10.39 -18.26 9.64
N ARG A 102 -10.88 -19.36 10.22
CA ARG A 102 -10.05 -20.53 10.55
C ARG A 102 -9.32 -21.11 9.33
N SER A 103 -9.99 -21.17 8.18
CA SER A 103 -9.40 -21.68 6.93
C SER A 103 -8.35 -20.73 6.37
N LEU A 104 -8.63 -19.42 6.42
CA LEU A 104 -7.71 -18.37 6.01
C LEU A 104 -6.46 -18.36 6.93
N ASP A 105 -6.64 -18.49 8.23
CA ASP A 105 -5.55 -18.52 9.21
C ASP A 105 -4.58 -19.69 9.01
N LYS A 106 -5.10 -20.85 8.59
CA LYS A 106 -4.27 -22.01 8.25
C LYS A 106 -3.33 -21.71 7.08
N ILE A 107 -3.83 -21.12 5.98
CA ILE A 107 -2.94 -20.79 4.86
C ILE A 107 -1.92 -19.73 5.26
N PHE A 108 -2.30 -18.70 6.03
CA PHE A 108 -1.32 -17.72 6.55
C PHE A 108 -0.19 -18.37 7.35
N THR A 109 -0.50 -19.43 8.09
CA THR A 109 0.49 -20.13 8.93
C THR A 109 1.48 -20.95 8.12
N THR A 110 1.06 -21.49 6.97
CA THR A 110 1.88 -22.41 6.17
C THR A 110 2.44 -21.79 4.89
N ALA A 111 1.99 -20.59 4.54
CA ALA A 111 2.33 -19.93 3.28
C ALA A 111 3.82 -19.58 3.18
N ASP A 112 4.38 -19.76 1.98
CA ASP A 112 5.69 -19.20 1.64
C ASP A 112 5.64 -17.67 1.45
N MET A 113 6.78 -17.04 1.16
CA MET A 113 6.85 -15.58 0.98
C MET A 113 5.97 -15.07 -0.17
N GLU A 114 5.93 -15.75 -1.31
CA GLU A 114 5.14 -15.32 -2.47
C GLU A 114 3.64 -15.47 -2.19
N GLU A 115 3.28 -16.55 -1.50
CA GLU A 115 1.93 -16.83 -1.04
C GLU A 115 1.46 -15.80 0.00
N LEU A 116 2.30 -15.44 0.97
CA LEU A 116 2.02 -14.37 1.94
C LEU A 116 1.79 -13.02 1.24
N VAL A 117 2.59 -12.68 0.23
CA VAL A 117 2.36 -11.46 -0.56
C VAL A 117 0.95 -11.46 -1.16
N VAL A 118 0.47 -12.59 -1.69
CA VAL A 118 -0.90 -12.70 -2.21
C VAL A 118 -1.95 -12.55 -1.11
N LEU A 119 -1.74 -13.22 0.02
CA LEU A 119 -2.68 -13.16 1.14
C LEU A 119 -2.83 -11.72 1.66
N TYR A 120 -1.73 -10.99 1.83
CA TYR A 120 -1.76 -9.61 2.31
C TYR A 120 -2.31 -8.60 1.31
N GLN A 121 -1.93 -8.71 0.02
CA GLN A 121 -2.46 -7.80 -1.01
C GLN A 121 -3.96 -8.02 -1.29
N SER A 122 -4.49 -9.21 -0.98
CA SER A 122 -5.88 -9.59 -1.25
C SER A 122 -6.84 -9.26 -0.12
N LEU A 123 -6.35 -8.99 1.11
CA LEU A 123 -7.18 -8.58 2.26
C LEU A 123 -8.31 -7.60 1.95
N PRO A 124 -8.12 -6.51 1.18
CA PRO A 124 -9.21 -5.57 0.90
C PRO A 124 -10.35 -6.16 0.03
N LEU A 125 -10.13 -7.30 -0.62
CA LEU A 125 -11.09 -8.00 -1.47
C LEU A 125 -11.82 -9.13 -0.73
N LEU A 126 -11.31 -9.55 0.44
CA LEU A 126 -11.81 -10.70 1.17
C LEU A 126 -13.11 -10.38 1.94
N PRO A 127 -14.02 -11.35 2.11
CA PRO A 127 -15.16 -11.25 3.01
C PRO A 127 -14.75 -10.90 4.44
N TYR A 128 -15.64 -10.25 5.19
CA TYR A 128 -15.46 -9.89 6.61
C TYR A 128 -14.17 -9.10 6.88
N PRO A 129 -13.96 -7.98 6.19
CA PRO A 129 -12.70 -7.25 6.27
C PRO A 129 -12.35 -6.80 7.69
N GLU A 130 -13.33 -6.51 8.54
CA GLU A 130 -13.14 -6.21 9.96
C GLU A 130 -12.44 -7.32 10.77
N LEU A 131 -12.57 -8.58 10.35
CA LEU A 131 -11.98 -9.74 11.04
C LEU A 131 -10.49 -9.91 10.72
N HIS A 132 -9.98 -9.28 9.65
CA HIS A 132 -8.58 -9.46 9.21
C HIS A 132 -7.60 -8.48 9.88
N ARG A 133 -8.04 -7.66 10.83
CA ARG A 133 -7.20 -6.60 11.45
C ARG A 133 -5.94 -7.18 12.07
N GLN A 134 -6.05 -8.29 12.80
CA GLN A 134 -4.89 -8.93 13.43
C GLN A 134 -3.88 -9.43 12.40
N ARG A 135 -4.36 -9.99 11.27
CA ARG A 135 -3.50 -10.39 10.15
C ARG A 135 -2.81 -9.18 9.56
N ALA A 136 -3.54 -8.11 9.21
CA ALA A 136 -2.90 -6.90 8.70
C ALA A 136 -1.81 -6.35 9.64
N THR A 137 -2.05 -6.32 10.95
CA THR A 137 -1.04 -5.92 11.95
C THR A 137 0.15 -6.89 12.00
N GLU A 138 -0.04 -8.18 11.77
CA GLU A 138 1.05 -9.16 11.63
C GLU A 138 1.88 -8.90 10.37
N GLY A 139 1.25 -8.70 9.21
CA GLY A 139 1.93 -8.37 7.96
C GLY A 139 2.75 -7.08 8.07
N ILE A 140 2.20 -6.08 8.76
CA ILE A 140 2.91 -4.83 9.05
C ILE A 140 4.13 -5.08 9.94
N ARG A 141 4.08 -6.02 10.90
CA ARG A 141 5.21 -6.35 11.76
C ARG A 141 6.27 -7.24 11.10
N SER A 142 5.95 -7.89 9.98
CA SER A 142 6.86 -8.79 9.26
C SER A 142 8.20 -8.15 8.90
N ASN A 143 9.31 -8.86 9.13
CA ASN A 143 10.65 -8.42 8.70
C ASN A 143 10.89 -8.60 7.20
N MET A 144 9.99 -9.28 6.48
CA MET A 144 10.07 -9.44 5.04
C MET A 144 9.51 -8.18 4.36
N THR A 145 10.38 -7.41 3.69
CA THR A 145 9.98 -6.18 3.00
C THR A 145 8.87 -6.41 1.99
N SER A 146 8.89 -7.52 1.24
CA SER A 146 7.85 -7.87 0.27
C SER A 146 6.47 -8.05 0.92
N VAL A 147 6.41 -8.74 2.06
CA VAL A 147 5.18 -8.95 2.84
C VAL A 147 4.67 -7.62 3.43
N PHE A 148 5.57 -6.83 4.01
CA PHE A 148 5.23 -5.50 4.50
C PHE A 148 4.65 -4.61 3.37
N GLN A 149 5.29 -4.61 2.21
CA GLN A 149 4.85 -3.80 1.08
C GLN A 149 3.50 -4.27 0.52
N ALA A 150 3.21 -5.57 0.53
CA ALA A 150 1.94 -6.12 0.07
C ALA A 150 0.73 -5.61 0.89
N ILE A 151 0.91 -5.39 2.19
CA ILE A 151 -0.12 -4.80 3.04
C ILE A 151 -0.09 -3.27 3.03
N ALA A 152 1.09 -2.65 2.99
CA ALA A 152 1.22 -1.20 3.17
C ALA A 152 1.03 -0.37 1.90
N LEU A 153 1.46 -0.89 0.75
CA LEU A 153 1.51 -0.12 -0.50
C LEU A 153 0.38 -0.56 -1.44
N ARG A 154 -0.25 0.39 -2.11
CA ARG A 154 -1.28 0.15 -3.15
C ARG A 154 -2.43 -0.73 -2.67
N ASN A 155 -2.67 -0.69 -1.36
CA ASN A 155 -3.62 -1.51 -0.66
C ASN A 155 -4.50 -0.59 0.21
N PRO A 156 -5.82 -0.54 -0.01
CA PRO A 156 -6.69 0.34 0.74
C PRO A 156 -7.04 -0.21 2.13
N TYR A 157 -6.72 -1.47 2.43
CA TYR A 157 -7.09 -2.11 3.68
C TYR A 157 -6.59 -1.36 4.92
N PRO A 158 -5.30 -0.96 5.04
CA PRO A 158 -4.82 -0.28 6.23
C PRO A 158 -5.56 1.01 6.54
N ALA A 159 -5.87 1.81 5.51
CA ALA A 159 -6.54 3.08 5.68
C ALA A 159 -7.96 2.89 6.22
N ASN A 160 -8.66 1.85 5.76
CA ASN A 160 -10.05 1.61 6.09
C ASN A 160 -10.24 0.91 7.46
N TYR A 161 -9.31 0.04 7.87
CA TYR A 161 -9.57 -0.89 8.99
C TYR A 161 -8.61 -0.80 10.18
N LEU A 162 -7.44 -0.17 10.05
CA LEU A 162 -6.51 -0.02 11.17
C LEU A 162 -6.91 1.16 12.07
N ASP A 163 -6.66 1.02 13.37
CA ASP A 163 -6.64 2.16 14.27
C ASP A 163 -5.45 3.08 14.00
N ASN A 164 -5.42 4.25 14.64
CA ASN A 164 -4.36 5.24 14.43
C ASN A 164 -2.99 4.74 14.88
N ASN A 165 -2.90 3.90 15.91
CA ASN A 165 -1.61 3.42 16.39
C ASN A 165 -0.96 2.47 15.38
N ALA A 166 -1.69 1.45 14.93
CA ALA A 166 -1.22 0.51 13.92
C ALA A 166 -0.93 1.21 12.58
N TRP A 167 -1.76 2.17 12.20
CA TRP A 167 -1.53 3.03 11.04
C TRP A 167 -0.22 3.83 11.16
N ASN A 168 0.00 4.52 12.27
CA ASN A 168 1.19 5.34 12.47
C ASN A 168 2.47 4.50 12.46
N GLN A 169 2.43 3.32 13.10
CA GLN A 169 3.55 2.37 13.08
C GLN A 169 3.85 1.83 11.69
N MET A 170 2.82 1.59 10.86
CA MET A 170 3.02 1.18 9.47
C MET A 170 3.73 2.27 8.65
N VAL A 171 3.30 3.53 8.76
CA VAL A 171 3.91 4.66 8.04
C VAL A 171 5.36 4.89 8.50
N LEU A 172 5.61 4.86 9.81
CA LEU A 172 6.96 4.96 10.35
C LEU A 172 7.85 3.80 9.86
N LYS A 173 7.33 2.57 9.88
CA LYS A 173 8.05 1.40 9.37
C LYS A 173 8.38 1.52 7.88
N ALA A 174 7.47 2.06 7.06
CA ALA A 174 7.72 2.27 5.64
C ALA A 174 9.00 3.10 5.43
N LEU A 175 9.23 4.13 6.24
CA LEU A 175 10.49 4.90 6.22
C LEU A 175 11.70 4.07 6.63
N PHE A 176 11.59 3.26 7.70
CA PHE A 176 12.67 2.38 8.15
C PHE A 176 13.13 1.40 7.08
N VAL A 177 12.19 0.85 6.30
CA VAL A 177 12.49 -0.13 5.25
C VAL A 177 12.64 0.52 3.86
N GLY A 178 12.66 1.85 3.77
CA GLY A 178 12.87 2.59 2.52
C GLY A 178 11.73 2.43 1.50
N SER A 179 10.50 2.15 1.95
CA SER A 179 9.33 2.06 1.08
C SER A 179 8.73 3.44 0.77
N PRO A 180 8.23 3.66 -0.46
CA PRO A 180 7.64 4.93 -0.87
C PRO A 180 6.31 5.19 -0.15
N LEU A 181 6.22 6.29 0.60
CA LEU A 181 4.99 6.67 1.30
C LEU A 181 3.89 7.09 0.34
N HIS A 182 4.22 7.64 -0.82
CA HIS A 182 3.26 8.07 -1.83
C HIS A 182 2.44 6.92 -2.43
N LEU A 183 2.88 5.67 -2.24
CA LEU A 183 2.13 4.48 -2.61
C LEU A 183 1.20 3.99 -1.48
N ILE A 184 1.29 4.54 -0.27
CA ILE A 184 0.36 4.22 0.82
C ILE A 184 -0.97 4.91 0.54
N TRP A 185 -2.00 4.11 0.27
CA TRP A 185 -3.35 4.63 0.02
C TRP A 185 -3.89 5.32 1.28
N GLY A 186 -4.51 6.50 1.10
CA GLY A 186 -5.13 7.24 2.20
C GLY A 186 -4.15 8.00 3.10
N LEU A 187 -2.86 8.09 2.74
CA LEU A 187 -1.83 8.77 3.54
C LEU A 187 -2.27 10.17 3.99
N ASP A 188 -2.59 11.05 3.03
CA ASP A 188 -2.94 12.45 3.30
C ASP A 188 -4.20 12.57 4.19
N GLY A 189 -5.18 11.69 3.98
CA GLY A 189 -6.43 11.66 4.71
C GLY A 189 -6.31 11.15 6.15
N ARG A 190 -5.28 10.35 6.44
CA ARG A 190 -5.03 9.75 7.76
C ARG A 190 -3.84 10.33 8.51
N THR A 191 -3.30 11.45 8.02
CA THR A 191 -2.34 12.26 8.78
C THR A 191 -2.94 12.66 10.12
N ASN A 192 -2.13 12.67 11.18
CA ASN A 192 -2.55 13.03 12.53
C ASN A 192 -1.37 13.57 13.36
N PRO A 193 -1.62 14.28 14.48
CA PRO A 193 -0.56 14.90 15.27
C PRO A 193 0.46 13.91 15.86
N GLU A 194 0.04 12.69 16.21
CA GLU A 194 0.96 11.67 16.72
C GLU A 194 1.87 11.15 15.62
N LEU A 195 1.34 10.91 14.42
CA LEU A 195 2.15 10.56 13.26
C LEU A 195 3.19 11.66 12.97
N ALA A 196 2.77 12.92 12.93
CA ALA A 196 3.69 14.03 12.65
C ALA A 196 4.87 14.06 13.63
N ARG A 197 4.59 13.90 14.94
CA ARG A 197 5.64 13.81 15.98
C ARG A 197 6.55 12.61 15.81
N MET A 198 5.99 11.41 15.60
CA MET A 198 6.80 10.20 15.38
C MET A 198 7.76 10.34 14.19
N LEU A 199 7.31 11.01 13.13
CA LEU A 199 8.11 11.22 11.93
C LEU A 199 9.19 12.29 12.12
N THR A 200 8.92 13.35 12.88
CA THR A 200 9.94 14.35 13.22
C THR A 200 10.99 13.77 14.17
N ASP A 201 10.58 12.95 15.15
CA ASP A 201 11.50 12.23 16.04
C ASP A 201 12.42 11.31 15.22
N TYR A 202 11.86 10.57 14.26
CA TYR A 202 12.64 9.77 13.31
C TYR A 202 13.63 10.65 12.50
N ALA A 203 13.21 11.82 12.02
CA ALA A 203 14.09 12.73 11.29
C ALA A 203 15.27 13.18 12.17
N HIS A 204 15.04 13.49 13.45
CA HIS A 204 16.08 13.85 14.42
C HIS A 204 17.07 12.71 14.64
N GLU A 205 16.58 11.48 14.84
CA GLU A 205 17.43 10.28 14.97
C GLU A 205 18.33 10.09 13.73
N ARG A 206 17.78 10.28 12.53
CA ARG A 206 18.52 10.18 11.27
C ARG A 206 19.59 11.25 11.16
N TRP A 207 19.26 12.51 11.45
CA TRP A 207 20.22 13.61 11.41
C TRP A 207 21.33 13.45 12.45
N ALA A 208 21.02 13.02 13.67
CA ALA A 208 22.01 12.71 14.70
C ALA A 208 23.00 11.64 14.23
N ALA A 209 22.52 10.67 13.45
CA ALA A 209 23.32 9.63 12.82
C ALA A 209 23.97 10.05 11.47
N LYS A 210 23.84 11.31 11.04
CA LYS A 210 24.30 11.83 9.74
C LYS A 210 23.76 11.03 8.54
N ARG A 211 22.55 10.49 8.68
CA ARG A 211 21.85 9.75 7.63
C ARG A 211 20.81 10.65 6.95
N PRO A 212 20.55 10.45 5.64
CA PRO A 212 19.54 11.24 4.93
C PRO A 212 18.14 10.93 5.44
N VAL A 213 17.26 11.92 5.28
CA VAL A 213 15.82 11.83 5.51
C VAL A 213 15.13 11.93 4.16
N THR A 214 14.19 11.03 3.87
CA THR A 214 13.46 11.09 2.59
C THR A 214 12.56 12.33 2.56
N PRO A 215 12.49 13.07 1.44
CA PRO A 215 11.57 14.19 1.28
C PRO A 215 10.11 13.83 1.57
N GLU A 216 9.70 12.58 1.30
CA GLU A 216 8.34 12.12 1.55
C GLU A 216 7.93 12.17 3.04
N LEU A 217 8.90 12.19 3.96
CA LEU A 217 8.64 12.28 5.41
C LEU A 217 7.80 13.51 5.76
N TRP A 218 8.03 14.63 5.07
CA TRP A 218 7.38 15.90 5.40
C TRP A 218 5.91 15.97 4.94
N ARG A 219 5.47 15.08 4.04
CA ARG A 219 4.10 15.02 3.53
C ARG A 219 3.04 14.81 4.61
N PRO A 220 3.17 13.79 5.49
CA PRO A 220 2.23 13.62 6.60
C PRO A 220 2.42 14.60 7.77
N VAL A 221 3.49 15.38 7.76
CA VAL A 221 3.88 16.28 8.87
C VAL A 221 3.26 17.67 8.72
N GLY A 222 3.27 18.25 7.51
CA GLY A 222 2.97 19.67 7.28
C GLY A 222 1.67 20.17 7.91
N ARG A 223 0.57 19.40 7.76
CA ARG A 223 -0.76 19.76 8.31
C ARG A 223 -0.80 19.90 9.83
N PHE A 224 0.10 19.22 10.54
CA PHE A 224 0.17 19.20 12.00
C PHE A 224 1.49 19.78 12.53
N ALA A 225 2.19 20.55 11.70
CA ALA A 225 3.41 21.23 12.10
C ALA A 225 3.11 22.22 13.24
N ASP A 226 3.83 22.07 14.34
CA ASP A 226 3.90 23.04 15.44
C ASP A 226 5.17 23.92 15.29
N THR A 227 5.44 24.77 16.27
CA THR A 227 6.61 25.66 16.25
C THR A 227 7.94 24.90 16.16
N ALA A 228 8.06 23.72 16.78
CA ALA A 228 9.29 22.93 16.73
C ALA A 228 9.48 22.32 15.34
N ILE A 229 8.41 21.77 14.76
CA ILE A 229 8.42 21.23 13.40
C ILE A 229 8.72 22.33 12.38
N ILE A 230 8.19 23.54 12.56
CA ILE A 230 8.49 24.68 11.67
C ILE A 230 9.99 25.04 11.71
N ALA A 231 10.64 24.97 12.88
CA ALA A 231 12.08 25.18 12.97
C ALA A 231 12.87 24.08 12.23
N ASP A 232 12.40 22.83 12.25
CA ASP A 232 12.98 21.76 11.45
C ASP A 232 12.79 22.01 9.94
N LEU A 233 11.60 22.45 9.52
CA LEU A 233 11.33 22.81 8.13
C LEU A 233 12.20 23.98 7.67
N GLU A 234 12.46 24.97 8.52
CA GLU A 234 13.39 26.07 8.22
C GLU A 234 14.81 25.53 7.98
N LYS A 235 15.29 24.64 8.84
CA LYS A 235 16.59 23.99 8.67
C LYS A 235 16.67 23.23 7.35
N VAL A 236 15.61 22.51 6.96
CA VAL A 236 15.55 21.77 5.70
C VAL A 236 15.50 22.71 4.50
N LEU A 237 14.72 23.78 4.54
CA LEU A 237 14.67 24.79 3.48
C LEU A 237 16.02 25.49 3.27
N ALA A 238 16.78 25.70 4.34
CA ALA A 238 18.09 26.35 4.25
C ALA A 238 19.21 25.40 3.75
N ASN A 239 19.19 24.13 4.13
CA ASN A 239 20.35 23.24 3.98
C ASN A 239 20.09 21.95 3.19
N GLY A 240 18.83 21.64 2.87
CA GLY A 240 18.45 20.42 2.17
C GLY A 240 18.83 20.44 0.69
N SER A 241 18.84 19.26 0.08
CA SER A 241 18.81 19.10 -1.37
C SER A 241 17.54 19.73 -1.97
N ILE A 242 17.52 19.93 -3.30
CA ILE A 242 16.38 20.53 -3.99
C ILE A 242 15.07 19.79 -3.64
N ALA A 243 15.09 18.45 -3.64
CA ALA A 243 13.91 17.65 -3.32
C ALA A 243 13.47 17.81 -1.84
N GLU A 244 14.42 17.93 -0.91
CA GLU A 244 14.12 18.16 0.51
C GLU A 244 13.55 19.58 0.73
N GLN A 245 14.10 20.59 0.07
CA GLN A 245 13.60 21.98 0.12
C GLN A 245 12.18 22.06 -0.45
N GLU A 246 11.92 21.42 -1.59
CA GLU A 246 10.59 21.34 -2.20
C GLU A 246 9.56 20.66 -1.27
N ALA A 247 9.94 19.54 -0.65
CA ALA A 247 9.08 18.87 0.33
C ALA A 247 8.81 19.74 1.57
N ALA A 248 9.83 20.42 2.10
CA ALA A 248 9.66 21.31 3.23
C ALA A 248 8.77 22.52 2.89
N ALA A 249 8.90 23.07 1.67
CA ALA A 249 8.02 24.13 1.17
C ALA A 249 6.56 23.66 1.03
N LEU A 250 6.33 22.45 0.50
CA LEU A 250 5.01 21.84 0.44
C LEU A 250 4.41 21.62 1.82
N ALA A 251 5.21 21.15 2.79
CA ALA A 251 4.78 20.99 4.17
C ALA A 251 4.42 22.33 4.83
N CYS A 252 5.22 23.38 4.61
CA CYS A 252 4.91 24.74 5.07
C CYS A 252 3.59 25.25 4.46
N ALA A 253 3.37 25.03 3.16
CA ALA A 253 2.15 25.44 2.46
C ALA A 253 0.89 24.75 3.03
N GLN A 254 1.02 23.51 3.52
CA GLN A 254 -0.08 22.75 4.15
C GLN A 254 -0.33 23.12 5.61
N SER A 255 0.63 23.75 6.28
CA SER A 255 0.50 24.10 7.69
C SER A 255 -0.52 25.25 7.89
N PRO A 256 -1.42 25.14 8.89
CA PRO A 256 -2.36 26.21 9.20
C PRO A 256 -1.72 27.38 9.96
N LEU A 257 -0.46 27.26 10.40
CA LEU A 257 0.19 28.25 11.24
C LEU A 257 0.75 29.43 10.42
N PRO A 258 0.51 30.70 10.84
CA PRO A 258 1.06 31.88 10.16
C PRO A 258 2.59 31.85 10.04
N GLU A 259 3.28 31.29 11.02
CA GLU A 259 4.74 31.16 11.05
C GLU A 259 5.26 30.31 9.89
N ALA A 260 4.55 29.25 9.51
CA ALA A 260 4.90 28.43 8.36
C ALA A 260 4.71 29.19 7.03
N GLN A 261 3.66 30.02 6.95
CA GLN A 261 3.41 30.88 5.78
C GLN A 261 4.45 32.01 5.66
N ALA A 262 4.86 32.58 6.79
CA ALA A 262 5.94 33.55 6.86
C ALA A 262 7.28 32.93 6.43
N LEU A 263 7.57 31.70 6.88
CA LEU A 263 8.74 30.94 6.47
C LEU A 263 8.74 30.69 4.95
N LEU A 264 7.63 30.17 4.39
CA LEU A 264 7.49 29.93 2.95
C LEU A 264 7.65 31.22 2.12
N SER A 265 7.22 32.37 2.66
CA SER A 265 7.34 33.67 1.98
C SER A 265 8.79 34.13 1.75
N ARG A 266 9.76 33.57 2.48
CA ARG A 266 11.20 33.80 2.24
C ARG A 266 11.73 33.10 0.99
N TYR A 267 10.94 32.17 0.42
CA TYR A 267 11.29 31.38 -0.77
C TYR A 267 10.26 31.62 -1.89
N PRO A 268 10.26 32.81 -2.53
CA PRO A 268 9.22 33.24 -3.46
C PRO A 268 9.08 32.32 -4.69
N ASP A 269 10.17 31.73 -5.17
CA ASP A 269 10.15 30.81 -6.31
C ASP A 269 9.42 29.51 -5.97
N LEU A 270 9.72 28.89 -4.82
CA LEU A 270 9.03 27.70 -4.33
C LEU A 270 7.55 27.99 -4.08
N ARG A 271 7.24 29.12 -3.41
CA ARG A 271 5.86 29.56 -3.17
C ARG A 271 5.08 29.73 -4.47
N SER A 272 5.66 30.40 -5.47
CA SER A 272 5.03 30.63 -6.76
C SER A 272 4.80 29.32 -7.51
N SER A 273 5.78 28.41 -7.48
CA SER A 273 5.68 27.07 -8.07
C SER A 273 4.53 26.25 -7.48
N ILE A 274 4.35 26.30 -6.16
CA ILE A 274 3.22 25.64 -5.47
C ILE A 274 1.88 26.28 -5.89
N GLN A 275 1.81 27.61 -5.91
CA GLN A 275 0.57 28.32 -6.27
C GLN A 275 0.12 28.07 -7.72
N ARG A 276 1.08 27.89 -8.65
CA ARG A 276 0.79 27.53 -10.04
C ARG A 276 0.48 26.03 -10.22
N GLY A 277 0.77 25.20 -9.22
CA GLY A 277 0.61 23.74 -9.28
C GLY A 277 1.78 23.01 -9.94
N ASP A 278 2.85 23.72 -10.32
CA ASP A 278 4.08 23.13 -10.88
C ASP A 278 4.77 22.22 -9.84
N LEU A 279 4.76 22.65 -8.57
CA LEU A 279 5.23 21.87 -7.43
C LEU A 279 4.05 21.34 -6.60
N SER A 280 3.95 20.02 -6.52
CA SER A 280 2.97 19.30 -5.71
C SER A 280 3.60 18.02 -5.14
N TRP A 281 2.97 17.39 -4.16
CA TRP A 281 3.41 16.06 -3.69
C TRP A 281 3.43 15.03 -4.83
N SER A 282 2.48 15.13 -5.77
CA SER A 282 2.42 14.24 -6.93
C SER A 282 3.59 14.43 -7.90
N SER A 283 4.00 15.68 -8.20
CA SER A 283 5.16 15.93 -9.06
C SER A 283 6.47 15.56 -8.36
N LEU A 284 6.59 15.82 -7.04
CA LEU A 284 7.74 15.41 -6.25
C LEU A 284 7.95 13.88 -6.27
N SER A 285 6.87 13.10 -6.10
CA SER A 285 6.91 11.63 -6.12
C SER A 285 7.15 11.04 -7.52
N ARG A 286 6.60 11.66 -8.57
CA ARG A 286 6.72 11.15 -9.95
C ARG A 286 8.10 11.41 -10.56
N ASP A 287 8.64 12.61 -10.35
CA ASP A 287 9.76 13.11 -11.16
C ASP A 287 11.13 12.84 -10.52
N ARG A 288 11.17 12.62 -9.19
CA ARG A 288 12.43 12.70 -8.43
C ARG A 288 12.65 11.59 -7.41
N LEU A 289 11.65 10.75 -7.21
CA LEU A 289 11.71 9.58 -6.35
C LEU A 289 11.56 8.37 -7.25
N SER A 290 12.60 8.10 -8.05
CA SER A 290 12.70 6.83 -8.77
C SER A 290 12.52 5.71 -7.75
N VAL A 291 11.41 4.97 -7.90
CA VAL A 291 11.23 3.66 -7.29
C VAL A 291 12.55 2.94 -7.53
N CYS A 292 13.27 2.61 -6.45
CA CYS A 292 14.41 1.70 -6.55
C CYS A 292 13.94 0.52 -7.39
N LYS A 293 14.50 0.40 -8.60
CA LYS A 293 14.22 -0.71 -9.52
C LYS A 293 14.47 -2.04 -8.83
#